data_AF-A0A669ESE2-F1
#
_entry.id   AF-A0A669ESE2-F1
#
_cell.length_a   1.000
_cell.length_b   1.000
_cell.length_c   1.000
_cell.angle_alpha   90.00
_cell.angle_beta   90.00
_cell.angle_gamma   90.00
#
_symmetry.space_group_name_H-M   'P 1'
#
loop_
_entity.id
_entity.type
_entity.pdbx_description
1 polymer ?
#
loop_
_entity_poly.entity_id
_entity_poly.type
_entity_poly.pdbx_seq_one_letter_code
_entity_poly.pdbx_strand_id
1 'polypeptide(L)'
;MKYGQLGKCLKVGVCKELKYVEEMRVLSFLLTTNHPVPPLAVCRQQMISGPERRSTGRTGSTSRNTGGSAESRQEGGAGTRGAGQQTDDMRLHYLTNTQVTCNDGTAAGFYLKEFRGSRRWLLFLEGGWCCYSRETCDYRYQNIPRLMSSSGWPETKRGSGILSSQAEENPHWHNANIVFIPYCSSDVWSAEYNFMGSLIIREVIKDLIPKGIKQAKVVMLSGSSAGGTGVLLNIERVASQLQQLGAEAQVRGLVDSGWFLESKQQRSPNCPETVSCSPEDAIKIGLRLWNGVVPDRCRQLFKRGEEWKCFFGHRLYSTLTSPVFIVQWLFDEEQLRVENIYIGGQSMSEEQWQYIQNLGLELKNSLRDVTAVFAPSCLSHTLITKSNWTNFQVRGTSLPRALQCWDRSLEAIRNNRTPAKGCPFHLLDTCQWPQCNPTCPALVDKTTQQELTLLQMLVAMGLDLQRLGLDPQGDADSLVSMVRNGG
;
A
#
# COMPACT_ATOMS: atom_id res chain seq x y z
N MET A 1 -61.34 -23.82 25.52
CA MET A 1 -62.29 -23.82 26.67
C MET A 1 -61.51 -24.21 27.92
N LYS A 2 -61.80 -23.62 29.10
CA LYS A 2 -61.37 -24.02 30.48
C LYS A 2 -59.83 -24.02 30.74
N TYR A 3 -59.32 -23.28 31.74
CA TYR A 3 -59.17 -23.61 33.19
C TYR A 3 -58.36 -24.91 33.42
N GLY A 4 -57.34 -25.03 34.29
CA GLY A 4 -56.69 -24.15 35.31
C GLY A 4 -55.78 -25.04 36.23
N GLN A 5 -55.15 -24.65 37.36
CA GLN A 5 -54.69 -23.36 37.95
C GLN A 5 -53.99 -23.69 39.32
N LEU A 6 -52.97 -22.92 39.77
CA LEU A 6 -52.12 -23.17 40.98
C LEU A 6 -51.21 -24.43 40.90
N GLY A 7 -50.11 -24.61 41.65
CA GLY A 7 -49.34 -23.87 42.68
C GLY A 7 -48.08 -24.71 43.07
N LYS A 8 -47.21 -24.47 44.07
CA LYS A 8 -46.97 -23.51 45.17
C LYS A 8 -45.44 -23.49 45.49
N CYS A 9 -44.95 -22.67 46.43
CA CYS A 9 -43.52 -22.60 46.84
C CYS A 9 -43.24 -23.03 48.31
N LEU A 10 -42.09 -23.69 48.57
CA LEU A 10 -41.41 -23.95 49.87
C LEU A 10 -40.01 -24.56 49.57
N LYS A 11 -38.93 -24.42 50.36
CA LYS A 11 -38.47 -23.38 51.32
C LYS A 11 -36.97 -23.63 51.66
N VAL A 12 -36.19 -22.55 51.84
CA VAL A 12 -34.94 -22.41 52.63
C VAL A 12 -33.81 -23.47 52.52
N GLY A 13 -32.61 -23.00 52.16
CA GLY A 13 -31.32 -23.65 52.47
C GLY A 13 -30.16 -22.70 52.13
N VAL A 14 -29.26 -22.42 53.09
CA VAL A 14 -28.14 -21.47 52.89
C VAL A 14 -26.83 -22.10 53.33
N CYS A 15 -25.84 -22.10 52.44
CA CYS A 15 -24.41 -22.17 52.77
C CYS A 15 -23.60 -21.34 51.77
N LYS A 16 -22.43 -20.88 52.19
CA LYS A 16 -21.41 -20.25 51.33
C LYS A 16 -20.63 -21.36 50.57
N GLU A 17 -19.74 -21.12 49.60
CA GLU A 17 -18.97 -19.91 49.28
C GLU A 17 -18.45 -19.92 47.82
N LEU A 18 -17.57 -18.97 47.49
CA LEU A 18 -16.76 -18.81 46.26
C LEU A 18 -17.44 -18.15 45.04
N LYS A 19 -16.57 -17.61 44.16
CA LYS A 19 -16.88 -16.61 43.11
C LYS A 19 -16.70 -17.20 41.69
N TYR A 20 -17.15 -16.44 40.68
CA TYR A 20 -16.99 -16.66 39.23
C TYR A 20 -17.73 -17.88 38.63
N VAL A 21 -18.94 -17.64 38.10
CA VAL A 21 -19.38 -17.90 36.70
C VAL A 21 -20.66 -17.08 36.47
N GLU A 22 -20.71 -16.21 35.45
CA GLU A 22 -22.00 -15.68 34.95
C GLU A 22 -21.97 -15.29 33.44
N GLU A 23 -21.57 -16.22 32.57
CA GLU A 23 -21.76 -16.12 31.10
C GLU A 23 -22.49 -17.37 30.53
N MET A 24 -23.68 -17.68 31.03
CA MET A 24 -24.56 -18.70 30.42
C MET A 24 -26.06 -18.36 30.54
N ARG A 25 -26.49 -17.24 29.93
CA ARG A 25 -27.92 -16.86 29.85
C ARG A 25 -28.42 -16.36 28.48
N VAL A 26 -27.81 -16.81 27.38
CA VAL A 26 -28.36 -16.60 26.01
C VAL A 26 -28.34 -17.90 25.19
N LEU A 27 -28.82 -19.02 25.75
CA LEU A 27 -28.79 -20.32 25.05
C LEU A 27 -29.99 -21.24 25.34
N SER A 28 -31.22 -20.74 25.12
CA SER A 28 -32.45 -21.56 25.11
C SER A 28 -33.63 -20.91 24.36
N PHE A 29 -33.38 -20.24 23.22
CA PHE A 29 -34.47 -19.64 22.42
C PHE A 29 -34.29 -19.72 20.89
N LEU A 30 -33.46 -20.65 20.38
CA LEU A 30 -33.27 -20.89 18.94
C LEU A 30 -33.30 -22.39 18.60
N LEU A 31 -34.41 -23.06 18.94
CA LEU A 31 -34.69 -24.45 18.55
C LEU A 31 -36.14 -24.66 18.07
N THR A 32 -36.66 -23.82 17.16
CA THR A 32 -37.93 -24.08 16.42
C THR A 32 -38.14 -23.28 15.12
N THR A 33 -37.09 -22.98 14.31
CA THR A 33 -37.29 -22.50 12.92
C THR A 33 -36.15 -22.96 12.00
N ASN A 34 -36.47 -23.71 10.94
CA ASN A 34 -35.50 -24.05 9.88
C ASN A 34 -35.36 -22.89 8.89
N HIS A 35 -34.29 -22.11 9.01
CA HIS A 35 -33.77 -21.27 7.93
C HIS A 35 -32.25 -21.46 7.81
N PRO A 36 -31.70 -21.54 6.58
CA PRO A 36 -30.26 -21.69 6.39
C PRO A 36 -29.54 -20.39 6.75
N VAL A 37 -28.64 -20.44 7.72
CA VAL A 37 -27.74 -19.33 8.05
C VAL A 37 -26.60 -19.29 7.03
N PRO A 38 -26.41 -18.20 6.26
CA PRO A 38 -25.29 -18.07 5.34
C PRO A 38 -23.96 -17.89 6.12
N PRO A 39 -22.82 -18.38 5.60
CA PRO A 39 -21.54 -18.33 6.31
C PRO A 39 -20.97 -16.90 6.37
N LEU A 40 -20.97 -16.29 7.56
CA LEU A 40 -20.24 -15.07 7.87
C LEU A 40 -18.71 -15.34 7.88
N ALA A 41 -18.10 -15.30 6.70
CA ALA A 41 -16.73 -15.80 6.49
C ALA A 41 -15.77 -14.86 5.70
N VAL A 42 -16.04 -13.54 5.64
CA VAL A 42 -15.16 -12.56 4.95
C VAL A 42 -14.84 -11.33 5.80
N CYS A 43 -14.68 -11.50 7.13
CA CYS A 43 -14.32 -10.41 8.05
C CYS A 43 -13.18 -10.79 9.02
N ARG A 44 -12.12 -11.45 8.52
CA ARG A 44 -10.94 -11.81 9.34
C ARG A 44 -9.61 -11.42 8.70
N GLN A 45 -9.47 -10.14 8.33
CA GLN A 45 -8.13 -9.55 8.20
C GLN A 45 -7.49 -9.51 9.59
N GLN A 46 -6.47 -10.34 9.81
CA GLN A 46 -5.69 -10.33 11.05
C GLN A 46 -4.84 -9.06 11.10
N MET A 47 -5.29 -8.08 11.87
CA MET A 47 -4.47 -6.96 12.31
C MET A 47 -3.36 -7.46 13.25
N ILE A 48 -2.10 -7.36 12.84
CA ILE A 48 -0.95 -7.36 13.77
C ILE A 48 -0.03 -6.19 13.43
N SER A 49 -0.07 -5.17 14.28
CA SER A 49 0.99 -4.17 14.41
C SER A 49 2.22 -4.82 15.05
N GLY A 50 3.41 -4.63 14.45
CA GLY A 50 4.66 -5.07 15.08
C GLY A 50 4.91 -4.38 16.43
N PRO A 51 5.44 -5.07 17.45
CA PRO A 51 5.59 -4.52 18.79
C PRO A 51 6.79 -3.56 18.91
N GLU A 52 6.52 -2.30 19.27
CA GLU A 52 7.56 -1.37 19.70
C GLU A 52 8.20 -1.86 21.01
N ARG A 53 9.49 -2.19 20.98
CA ARG A 53 10.26 -2.52 22.19
C ARG A 53 10.55 -1.26 23.01
N ARG A 54 9.65 -0.89 23.93
CA ARG A 54 9.95 0.07 25.00
C ARG A 54 11.07 -0.46 25.89
N SER A 55 12.27 0.09 25.73
CA SER A 55 13.41 -0.18 26.62
C SER A 55 13.26 0.58 27.94
N THR A 56 12.69 -0.06 28.96
CA THR A 56 12.63 0.47 30.34
C THR A 56 13.83 -0.04 31.15
N GLY A 57 15.00 0.59 30.97
CA GLY A 57 16.18 0.27 31.76
C GLY A 57 16.03 0.67 33.24
N ARG A 58 16.12 -0.29 34.17
CA ARG A 58 16.15 0.01 35.61
C ARG A 58 17.18 -0.85 36.35
N THR A 59 18.29 -0.22 36.70
CA THR A 59 19.15 -0.44 37.89
C THR A 59 19.48 -1.88 38.34
N GLY A 60 20.78 -2.21 38.34
CA GLY A 60 21.39 -2.80 39.55
C GLY A 60 22.26 -4.04 39.41
N SER A 61 23.57 -3.84 39.24
CA SER A 61 24.59 -4.64 39.95
C SER A 61 25.87 -3.81 40.14
N THR A 62 26.69 -4.18 41.13
CA THR A 62 27.87 -3.40 41.56
C THR A 62 29.16 -4.16 41.33
N SER A 63 30.20 -3.46 40.87
CA SER A 63 31.60 -3.85 41.06
C SER A 63 32.47 -2.60 41.28
N ARG A 64 33.59 -2.73 41.99
CA ARG A 64 34.50 -1.64 42.39
C ARG A 64 35.91 -1.88 41.83
N ASN A 65 36.70 -0.79 41.82
CA ASN A 65 38.17 -0.67 41.70
C ASN A 65 38.68 -0.14 40.34
N THR A 66 39.72 0.70 40.24
CA THR A 66 40.42 1.58 41.24
C THR A 66 41.32 2.57 40.51
N GLY A 67 41.45 3.80 41.04
CA GLY A 67 42.65 4.66 40.86
C GLY A 67 42.78 5.44 39.53
N GLY A 68 43.56 6.53 39.55
CA GLY A 68 43.90 7.33 38.37
C GLY A 68 43.51 8.81 38.46
N SER A 69 44.14 9.57 39.36
CA SER A 69 43.89 11.02 39.53
C SER A 69 44.84 11.89 38.70
N ALA A 70 44.30 12.85 37.95
CA ALA A 70 45.03 14.01 37.45
C ALA A 70 44.09 15.21 37.26
N GLU A 71 44.38 16.33 37.92
CA GLU A 71 43.73 17.62 37.64
C GLU A 71 44.50 18.39 36.56
N SER A 72 43.79 19.08 35.67
CA SER A 72 44.30 20.30 35.04
C SER A 72 43.13 21.27 34.81
N ARG A 73 43.41 22.57 34.83
CA ARG A 73 42.38 23.61 34.89
C ARG A 73 42.18 24.32 33.55
N GLN A 74 40.91 24.41 33.16
CA GLN A 74 40.24 25.68 32.82
C GLN A 74 40.83 26.52 31.67
N GLU A 75 40.15 26.49 30.51
CA GLU A 75 40.04 27.66 29.64
C GLU A 75 38.61 27.76 29.06
N GLY A 76 38.15 28.97 28.76
CA GLY A 76 36.73 29.26 28.57
C GLY A 76 36.28 29.37 27.11
N GLY A 77 35.36 28.49 26.69
CA GLY A 77 34.63 28.61 25.42
C GLY A 77 33.18 29.08 25.66
N ALA A 78 32.75 30.14 24.97
CA ALA A 78 31.38 30.65 25.10
C ALA A 78 30.35 29.63 24.59
N GLY A 79 29.28 29.43 25.35
CA GLY A 79 28.33 28.33 25.12
C GLY A 79 27.57 28.42 23.80
N THR A 80 27.95 27.60 22.82
CA THR A 80 27.16 27.34 21.62
C THR A 80 25.80 26.79 22.04
N ARG A 81 24.71 27.54 21.80
CA ARG A 81 23.35 27.05 22.05
C ARG A 81 23.16 25.74 21.29
N GLY A 82 22.78 24.69 22.00
CA GLY A 82 22.62 23.35 21.42
C GLY A 82 21.65 23.38 20.23
N ALA A 83 22.16 23.09 19.04
CA ALA A 83 21.32 22.77 17.90
C ALA A 83 20.59 21.47 18.24
N GLY A 84 19.30 21.56 18.58
CA GLY A 84 18.49 20.39 18.91
C GLY A 84 18.55 19.39 17.76
N GLN A 85 18.89 18.13 18.09
CA GLN A 85 19.07 17.08 17.08
C GLN A 85 17.84 17.02 16.17
N GLN A 86 18.03 17.33 14.90
CA GLN A 86 16.96 17.37 13.93
C GLN A 86 16.50 15.93 13.65
N THR A 87 15.42 15.54 14.32
CA THR A 87 14.83 14.20 14.29
C THR A 87 14.66 13.69 12.86
N ASP A 88 14.98 12.42 12.62
CA ASP A 88 14.90 11.86 11.28
C ASP A 88 13.46 11.71 10.76
N ASP A 89 12.48 11.72 11.66
CA ASP A 89 11.07 11.52 11.35
C ASP A 89 10.41 12.79 10.76
N MET A 90 9.51 12.60 9.80
CA MET A 90 8.64 13.66 9.27
C MET A 90 7.64 14.12 10.34
N ARG A 91 7.23 15.40 10.32
CA ARG A 91 6.28 15.97 11.29
C ARG A 91 4.91 16.20 10.68
N LEU A 92 3.85 15.91 11.43
CA LEU A 92 2.46 16.11 11.00
C LEU A 92 2.10 17.60 10.89
N HIS A 93 1.42 17.95 9.81
CA HIS A 93 0.75 19.21 9.55
C HIS A 93 -0.68 18.94 9.09
N TYR A 94 -1.67 19.45 9.83
CA TYR A 94 -3.05 19.52 9.35
C TYR A 94 -3.19 20.62 8.29
N LEU A 95 -4.14 20.45 7.38
CA LEU A 95 -4.43 21.44 6.34
C LEU A 95 -4.90 22.77 6.95
N THR A 96 -4.44 23.89 6.39
CA THR A 96 -4.92 25.23 6.77
C THR A 96 -6.39 25.41 6.40
N ASN A 97 -6.84 24.78 5.32
CA ASN A 97 -8.22 24.72 4.88
C ASN A 97 -8.98 23.61 5.62
N THR A 98 -9.53 23.93 6.80
CA THR A 98 -10.26 22.99 7.67
C THR A 98 -11.57 22.46 7.09
N GLN A 99 -12.03 22.97 5.95
CA GLN A 99 -13.14 22.40 5.19
C GLN A 99 -12.74 21.17 4.37
N VAL A 100 -11.45 20.80 4.36
CA VAL A 100 -10.96 19.62 3.65
C VAL A 100 -10.58 18.52 4.64
N THR A 101 -11.38 17.46 4.64
CA THR A 101 -11.46 16.48 5.72
C THR A 101 -11.21 15.05 5.25
N CYS A 102 -10.91 14.20 6.21
CA CYS A 102 -11.06 12.75 6.12
C CYS A 102 -12.56 12.36 6.05
N ASN A 103 -12.85 11.07 5.80
CA ASN A 103 -14.23 10.58 5.66
C ASN A 103 -15.13 10.81 6.89
N ASP A 104 -14.58 10.91 8.09
CA ASP A 104 -15.32 11.17 9.32
C ASP A 104 -15.47 12.67 9.68
N GLY A 105 -15.03 13.58 8.80
CA GLY A 105 -15.06 15.02 9.03
C GLY A 105 -13.87 15.57 9.83
N THR A 106 -12.91 14.74 10.24
CA THR A 106 -11.66 15.22 10.87
C THR A 106 -10.75 15.89 9.84
N ALA A 107 -9.99 16.91 10.24
CA ALA A 107 -9.15 17.66 9.31
C ALA A 107 -8.09 16.75 8.65
N ALA A 108 -7.98 16.80 7.32
CA ALA A 108 -6.92 16.09 6.62
C ALA A 108 -5.56 16.80 6.80
N GLY A 109 -4.48 16.19 6.33
CA GLY A 109 -3.13 16.69 6.54
C GLY A 109 -2.05 15.88 5.84
N PHE A 110 -0.80 16.21 6.14
CA PHE A 110 0.40 15.60 5.56
C PHE A 110 1.55 15.62 6.58
N TYR A 111 2.48 14.69 6.45
CA TYR A 111 3.75 14.73 7.19
C TYR A 111 4.85 15.32 6.31
N LEU A 112 5.71 16.18 6.86
CA LEU A 112 6.77 16.88 6.13
C LEU A 112 8.14 16.65 6.79
N LYS A 113 9.17 16.46 5.96
CA LYS A 113 10.58 16.68 6.31
C LYS A 113 11.23 17.62 5.29
N GLU A 114 11.56 18.83 5.77
CA GLU A 114 12.26 19.86 4.98
C GLU A 114 13.76 19.56 4.87
N PHE A 115 14.28 19.54 3.64
CA PHE A 115 15.72 19.50 3.33
C PHE A 115 16.14 20.83 2.71
N ARG A 116 16.54 21.77 3.57
CA ARG A 116 16.88 23.15 3.17
C ARG A 116 17.98 23.17 2.10
N GLY A 117 17.73 23.93 1.04
CA GLY A 117 18.59 23.98 -0.16
C GLY A 117 18.24 22.96 -1.24
N SER A 118 17.52 21.87 -0.91
CA SER A 118 17.05 20.91 -1.90
C SER A 118 15.91 21.47 -2.72
N ARG A 119 16.03 21.38 -4.05
CA ARG A 119 14.98 21.75 -5.03
C ARG A 119 14.23 20.53 -5.59
N ARG A 120 14.37 19.38 -4.92
CA ARG A 120 13.58 18.17 -5.19
C ARG A 120 12.53 17.99 -4.10
N TRP A 121 11.34 17.58 -4.51
CA TRP A 121 10.21 17.28 -3.63
C TRP A 121 9.66 15.90 -3.99
N LEU A 122 9.30 15.13 -2.97
CA LEU A 122 8.72 13.80 -3.09
C LEU A 122 7.42 13.77 -2.29
N LEU A 123 6.28 13.77 -3.00
CA LEU A 123 4.93 13.76 -2.41
C LEU A 123 4.35 12.36 -2.59
N PHE A 124 4.31 11.59 -1.50
CA PHE A 124 3.83 10.22 -1.50
C PHE A 124 2.38 10.11 -1.04
N LEU A 125 1.57 9.44 -1.85
CA LEU A 125 0.18 9.07 -1.57
C LEU A 125 0.14 7.67 -0.94
N GLU A 126 -0.37 7.56 0.29
CA GLU A 126 -0.68 6.26 0.89
C GLU A 126 -1.79 5.53 0.10
N GLY A 127 -1.83 4.21 0.19
CA GLY A 127 -2.90 3.38 -0.34
C GLY A 127 -3.62 2.56 0.75
N GLY A 128 -4.36 1.55 0.32
CA GLY A 128 -5.12 0.66 1.21
C GLY A 128 -6.60 0.59 0.85
N TRP A 129 -6.89 0.01 -0.32
CA TRP A 129 -8.26 -0.26 -0.81
C TRP A 129 -9.16 0.99 -0.91
N CYS A 130 -10.48 0.83 -0.93
CA CYS A 130 -11.48 1.89 -0.95
C CYS A 130 -12.74 1.40 -0.19
N CYS A 131 -13.79 2.22 -0.14
CA CYS A 131 -15.14 1.74 0.19
C CYS A 131 -16.16 2.35 -0.78
N TYR A 132 -17.13 1.56 -1.21
CA TYR A 132 -17.95 1.84 -2.40
C TYR A 132 -19.46 1.73 -2.17
N SER A 133 -19.87 1.40 -0.94
CA SER A 133 -21.23 1.46 -0.42
C SER A 133 -21.20 2.01 1.00
N ARG A 134 -22.35 2.31 1.59
CA ARG A 134 -22.40 2.73 2.99
C ARG A 134 -21.88 1.62 3.91
N GLU A 135 -22.31 0.39 3.68
CA GLU A 135 -22.02 -0.80 4.49
C GLU A 135 -20.52 -1.11 4.47
N THR A 136 -19.89 -1.00 3.29
CA THR A 136 -18.43 -1.19 3.15
C THR A 136 -17.64 -0.03 3.77
N CYS A 137 -18.17 1.19 3.79
CA CYS A 137 -17.56 2.32 4.50
C CYS A 137 -17.73 2.23 6.03
N ASP A 138 -18.92 1.86 6.52
CA ASP A 138 -19.20 1.64 7.94
C ASP A 138 -18.35 0.49 8.50
N TYR A 139 -18.20 -0.62 7.75
CA TYR A 139 -17.28 -1.72 8.08
C TYR A 139 -15.81 -1.27 8.08
N ARG A 140 -15.38 -0.50 7.08
CA ARG A 140 -14.01 0.02 6.97
C ARG A 140 -13.68 0.98 8.12
N TYR A 141 -14.64 1.81 8.56
CA TYR A 141 -14.47 2.71 9.69
C TYR A 141 -14.29 1.94 11.00
N GLN A 142 -15.09 0.88 11.22
CA GLN A 142 -14.99 0.03 12.40
C GLN A 142 -13.67 -0.76 12.48
N ASN A 143 -13.14 -1.23 11.35
CA ASN A 143 -11.99 -2.15 11.32
C ASN A 143 -10.64 -1.48 11.01
N ILE A 144 -10.64 -0.38 10.23
CA ILE A 144 -9.42 0.32 9.80
C ILE A 144 -9.59 1.86 9.88
N PRO A 145 -9.99 2.43 11.05
CA PRO A 145 -10.32 3.85 11.19
C PRO A 145 -9.19 4.80 10.79
N ARG A 146 -7.92 4.36 10.89
CA ARG A 146 -6.74 5.13 10.46
C ARG A 146 -6.75 5.55 8.97
N LEU A 147 -7.57 4.87 8.14
CA LEU A 147 -7.74 5.15 6.71
C LEU A 147 -9.06 5.88 6.40
N MET A 148 -9.71 6.44 7.43
CA MET A 148 -10.95 7.23 7.34
C MET A 148 -11.00 8.43 8.30
N SER A 149 -10.03 8.52 9.23
CA SER A 149 -9.92 9.55 10.28
C SER A 149 -8.47 9.97 10.50
N SER A 150 -8.25 11.23 10.86
CA SER A 150 -6.95 11.74 11.34
C SER A 150 -6.81 11.76 12.87
N SER A 151 -7.86 11.41 13.62
CA SER A 151 -7.87 11.44 15.10
C SER A 151 -6.79 10.60 15.78
N GLY A 152 -6.32 9.54 15.09
CA GLY A 152 -5.31 8.61 15.59
C GLY A 152 -3.92 8.79 14.98
N TRP A 153 -3.64 9.91 14.31
CA TRP A 153 -2.34 10.15 13.66
C TRP A 153 -1.29 10.62 14.67
N PRO A 154 -0.08 10.01 14.72
CA PRO A 154 1.01 10.48 15.57
C PRO A 154 1.57 11.84 15.10
N GLU A 155 2.21 12.59 16.00
CA GLU A 155 2.86 13.87 15.66
C GLU A 155 4.04 13.72 14.69
N THR A 156 4.66 12.54 14.66
CA THR A 156 5.79 12.23 13.76
C THR A 156 5.62 10.87 13.08
N LYS A 157 6.26 10.72 11.92
CA LYS A 157 6.29 9.47 11.15
C LYS A 157 7.66 9.25 10.53
N ARG A 158 8.27 8.10 10.82
CA ARG A 158 9.49 7.66 10.12
C ARG A 158 9.20 7.38 8.65
N GLY A 159 10.06 7.87 7.77
CA GLY A 159 10.07 7.47 6.37
C GLY A 159 10.95 6.24 6.17
N SER A 160 10.57 5.37 5.22
CA SER A 160 11.28 4.15 4.86
C SER A 160 11.29 3.97 3.34
N GLY A 161 12.23 3.17 2.84
CA GLY A 161 12.51 3.03 1.41
C GLY A 161 12.81 4.37 0.76
N ILE A 162 12.10 4.73 -0.30
CA ILE A 162 12.23 6.02 -0.99
C ILE A 162 11.88 7.25 -0.12
N LEU A 163 11.21 7.04 1.02
CA LEU A 163 10.91 8.09 2.01
C LEU A 163 11.95 8.18 3.13
N SER A 164 12.95 7.29 3.15
CA SER A 164 14.04 7.36 4.12
C SER A 164 14.98 8.51 3.80
N SER A 165 15.53 9.13 4.86
CA SER A 165 16.57 10.15 4.82
C SER A 165 17.99 9.62 4.98
N GLN A 166 18.15 8.31 5.19
CA GLN A 166 19.45 7.67 5.26
C GLN A 166 19.91 7.31 3.84
N ALA A 167 21.17 7.59 3.51
CA ALA A 167 21.68 7.42 2.15
C ALA A 167 21.87 5.94 1.78
N GLU A 168 22.03 5.09 2.79
CA GLU A 168 22.19 3.65 2.73
C GLU A 168 20.87 2.97 2.32
N GLU A 169 19.75 3.48 2.83
CA GLU A 169 18.40 3.04 2.48
C GLU A 169 17.87 3.73 1.22
N ASN A 170 18.23 5.01 1.00
CA ASN A 170 17.75 5.81 -0.13
C ASN A 170 18.91 6.49 -0.88
N PRO A 171 19.67 5.76 -1.74
CA PRO A 171 20.92 6.23 -2.33
C PRO A 171 20.85 7.49 -3.20
N HIS A 172 19.65 7.92 -3.60
CA HIS A 172 19.47 8.99 -4.58
C HIS A 172 18.50 10.09 -4.14
N TRP A 173 17.48 9.79 -3.33
CA TRP A 173 16.43 10.74 -2.96
C TRP A 173 16.37 11.10 -1.46
N HIS A 174 17.31 10.59 -0.64
CA HIS A 174 17.35 10.83 0.82
C HIS A 174 17.33 12.30 1.25
N ASN A 175 17.84 13.20 0.40
CA ASN A 175 17.91 14.64 0.61
C ASN A 175 16.95 15.44 -0.29
N ALA A 176 15.84 14.84 -0.75
CA ALA A 176 14.67 15.57 -1.24
C ALA A 176 13.83 16.09 -0.07
N ASN A 177 13.00 17.11 -0.28
CA ASN A 177 11.94 17.44 0.68
C ASN A 177 10.88 16.33 0.62
N ILE A 178 10.63 15.65 1.74
CA ILE A 178 9.80 14.45 1.79
C ILE A 178 8.43 14.80 2.38
N VAL A 179 7.37 14.43 1.68
CA VAL A 179 5.97 14.63 2.08
C VAL A 179 5.24 13.29 2.01
N PHE A 180 4.62 12.88 3.11
CA PHE A 180 3.73 11.71 3.15
C PHE A 180 2.30 12.19 3.39
N ILE A 181 1.39 11.93 2.45
CA ILE A 181 -0.02 12.28 2.54
C ILE A 181 -0.79 11.01 2.93
N PRO A 182 -1.33 10.90 4.17
CA PRO A 182 -2.03 9.70 4.61
C PRO A 182 -3.39 9.58 3.94
N TYR A 183 -3.81 8.34 3.69
CA TYR A 183 -5.01 8.05 2.91
C TYR A 183 -6.24 7.90 3.80
N CYS A 184 -6.91 9.02 4.11
CA CYS A 184 -8.14 9.04 4.91
C CYS A 184 -9.42 9.37 4.12
N SER A 185 -9.37 9.30 2.79
CA SER A 185 -10.48 9.64 1.89
C SER A 185 -11.20 8.44 1.27
N SER A 186 -10.63 7.24 1.30
CA SER A 186 -11.24 5.96 0.84
C SER A 186 -11.76 5.90 -0.61
N ASP A 187 -11.33 6.84 -1.45
CA ASP A 187 -11.85 7.13 -2.80
C ASP A 187 -10.83 6.92 -3.93
N VAL A 188 -9.73 6.22 -3.65
CA VAL A 188 -8.57 6.06 -4.58
C VAL A 188 -8.01 7.43 -5.04
N TRP A 189 -8.06 8.43 -4.17
CA TRP A 189 -7.63 9.81 -4.43
C TRP A 189 -8.41 10.52 -5.55
N SER A 190 -9.65 10.11 -5.84
CA SER A 190 -10.37 10.54 -7.04
C SER A 190 -11.32 11.74 -6.85
N ALA A 191 -11.78 12.08 -5.65
CA ALA A 191 -12.92 12.99 -5.47
C ALA A 191 -12.59 14.36 -4.83
N GLU A 192 -13.53 15.32 -4.95
CA GLU A 192 -13.41 16.71 -4.47
C GLU A 192 -14.60 17.22 -3.62
N TYR A 193 -15.48 16.33 -3.13
CA TYR A 193 -16.73 16.70 -2.43
C TYR A 193 -16.95 15.89 -1.14
N ASN A 194 -17.97 15.02 -1.05
CA ASN A 194 -18.23 14.20 0.14
C ASN A 194 -17.07 13.23 0.45
N PHE A 195 -16.33 12.87 -0.60
CA PHE A 195 -15.04 12.21 -0.55
C PHE A 195 -14.04 13.20 -1.18
N MET A 196 -12.85 13.35 -0.60
CA MET A 196 -11.99 14.52 -0.85
C MET A 196 -10.56 14.20 -1.29
N GLY A 197 -10.24 12.99 -1.75
CA GLY A 197 -8.85 12.60 -2.00
C GLY A 197 -8.10 13.48 -3.01
N SER A 198 -8.73 13.83 -4.14
CA SER A 198 -8.13 14.75 -5.13
C SER A 198 -7.99 16.17 -4.56
N LEU A 199 -8.97 16.61 -3.77
CA LEU A 199 -8.97 17.89 -3.09
C LEU A 199 -7.90 17.98 -1.99
N ILE A 200 -7.65 16.91 -1.22
CA ILE A 200 -6.58 16.84 -0.21
C ILE A 200 -5.23 17.08 -0.88
N ILE A 201 -4.93 16.41 -2.00
CA ILE A 201 -3.68 16.63 -2.76
C ILE A 201 -3.56 18.10 -3.17
N ARG A 202 -4.65 18.69 -3.66
CA ARG A 202 -4.73 20.08 -4.11
C ARG A 202 -4.45 21.08 -2.99
N GLU A 203 -5.00 20.87 -1.80
CA GLU A 203 -4.76 21.77 -0.66
C GLU A 203 -3.38 21.52 -0.01
N VAL A 204 -2.87 20.29 0.04
CA VAL A 204 -1.48 20.02 0.46
C VAL A 204 -0.49 20.82 -0.40
N ILE A 205 -0.67 20.86 -1.72
CA ILE A 205 0.18 21.65 -2.61
C ILE A 205 0.12 23.16 -2.29
N LYS A 206 -1.01 23.68 -1.83
CA LYS A 206 -1.13 25.08 -1.36
C LYS A 206 -0.35 25.30 -0.06
N ASP A 207 -0.51 24.42 0.92
CA ASP A 207 0.17 24.53 2.22
C ASP A 207 1.70 24.32 2.11
N LEU A 208 2.16 23.68 1.02
CA LEU A 208 3.58 23.59 0.67
C LEU A 208 4.14 24.83 -0.04
N ILE A 209 3.32 25.80 -0.47
CA ILE A 209 3.78 27.10 -1.02
C ILE A 209 4.67 27.85 -0.01
N PRO A 210 4.24 28.14 1.24
CA PRO A 210 5.10 28.78 2.25
C PRO A 210 6.26 27.88 2.71
N LYS A 211 6.25 26.58 2.37
CA LYS A 211 7.36 25.63 2.60
C LYS A 211 8.39 25.59 1.47
N GLY A 212 8.14 26.30 0.37
CA GLY A 212 9.10 26.47 -0.72
C GLY A 212 8.95 25.51 -1.90
N ILE A 213 7.79 24.85 -2.08
CA ILE A 213 7.56 23.99 -3.26
C ILE A 213 7.63 24.79 -4.58
N LYS A 214 7.36 26.10 -4.54
CA LYS A 214 7.49 26.99 -5.71
C LYS A 214 8.92 27.10 -6.24
N GLN A 215 9.95 26.89 -5.41
CA GLN A 215 11.36 26.88 -5.82
C GLN A 215 11.85 25.48 -6.24
N ALA A 216 10.96 24.48 -6.33
CA ALA A 216 11.28 23.17 -6.85
C ALA A 216 11.73 23.21 -8.32
N LYS A 217 12.59 22.27 -8.69
CA LYS A 217 12.95 21.97 -10.09
C LYS A 217 12.49 20.58 -10.51
N VAL A 218 12.22 19.69 -9.56
CA VAL A 218 11.49 18.43 -9.75
C VAL A 218 10.52 18.23 -8.59
N VAL A 219 9.28 17.89 -8.90
CA VAL A 219 8.29 17.38 -7.93
C VAL A 219 7.91 15.98 -8.37
N MET A 220 8.27 14.96 -7.59
CA MET A 220 7.84 13.59 -7.82
C MET A 220 6.56 13.33 -7.02
N LEU A 221 5.44 13.13 -7.72
CA LEU A 221 4.22 12.58 -7.14
C LEU A 221 4.37 11.06 -7.18
N SER A 222 4.45 10.43 -6.00
CA SER A 222 4.62 9.00 -5.84
C SER A 222 3.46 8.40 -5.03
N GLY A 223 3.29 7.09 -5.07
CA GLY A 223 2.27 6.43 -4.25
C GLY A 223 2.24 4.93 -4.47
N SER A 224 1.80 4.20 -3.45
CA SER A 224 1.70 2.74 -3.47
C SER A 224 0.24 2.27 -3.43
N SER A 225 -0.08 1.15 -4.08
CA SER A 225 -1.44 0.56 -4.08
C SER A 225 -2.46 1.55 -4.68
N ALA A 226 -3.62 1.74 -4.04
CA ALA A 226 -4.58 2.80 -4.34
C ALA A 226 -3.95 4.21 -4.42
N GLY A 227 -2.84 4.47 -3.70
CA GLY A 227 -2.05 5.69 -3.84
C GLY A 227 -1.32 5.80 -5.18
N GLY A 228 -0.84 4.68 -5.73
CA GLY A 228 -0.24 4.62 -7.07
C GLY A 228 -1.26 4.90 -8.18
N THR A 229 -2.45 4.33 -8.08
CA THR A 229 -3.58 4.72 -8.94
C THR A 229 -3.97 6.20 -8.75
N GLY A 230 -3.88 6.70 -7.50
CA GLY A 230 -4.02 8.12 -7.17
C GLY A 230 -3.00 9.03 -7.87
N VAL A 231 -1.74 8.60 -8.05
CA VAL A 231 -0.73 9.33 -8.85
C VAL A 231 -1.23 9.48 -10.29
N LEU A 232 -1.65 8.38 -10.92
CA LEU A 232 -2.13 8.37 -12.31
C LEU A 232 -3.33 9.33 -12.48
N LEU A 233 -4.30 9.29 -11.56
CA LEU A 233 -5.51 10.11 -11.61
C LEU A 233 -5.28 11.61 -11.36
N ASN A 234 -4.16 11.99 -10.70
CA ASN A 234 -3.94 13.36 -10.25
C ASN A 234 -2.72 14.08 -10.85
N ILE A 235 -1.77 13.37 -11.46
CA ILE A 235 -0.48 13.97 -11.87
C ILE A 235 -0.64 15.19 -12.79
N GLU A 236 -1.54 15.16 -13.77
CA GLU A 236 -1.79 16.29 -14.67
C GLU A 236 -2.43 17.49 -13.94
N ARG A 237 -3.24 17.24 -12.89
CA ARG A 237 -3.79 18.31 -12.03
C ARG A 237 -2.70 18.95 -11.19
N VAL A 238 -1.81 18.13 -10.62
CA VAL A 238 -0.63 18.60 -9.85
C VAL A 238 0.31 19.42 -10.73
N ALA A 239 0.57 18.97 -11.96
CA ALA A 239 1.36 19.71 -12.95
C ALA A 239 0.71 21.06 -13.30
N SER A 240 -0.59 21.07 -13.63
CA SER A 240 -1.30 22.32 -13.96
C SER A 240 -1.36 23.28 -12.76
N GLN A 241 -1.62 22.78 -11.55
CA GLN A 241 -1.64 23.60 -10.33
C GLN A 241 -0.28 24.25 -10.04
N LEU A 242 0.81 23.47 -10.10
CA LEU A 242 2.16 24.01 -9.88
C LEU A 242 2.55 25.05 -10.97
N GLN A 243 2.15 24.82 -12.22
CA GLN A 243 2.32 25.80 -13.30
C GLN A 243 1.53 27.09 -13.05
N GLN A 244 0.25 27.00 -12.65
CA GLN A 244 -0.61 28.14 -12.32
C GLN A 244 -0.07 28.95 -11.12
N LEU A 245 0.55 28.28 -10.15
CA LEU A 245 1.25 28.92 -9.02
C LEU A 245 2.60 29.55 -9.40
N GLY A 246 3.04 29.39 -10.65
CA GLY A 246 4.30 29.92 -11.17
C GLY A 246 5.54 29.17 -10.69
N ALA A 247 5.46 27.85 -10.52
CA ALA A 247 6.61 26.99 -10.25
C ALA A 247 7.19 26.43 -11.55
N GLU A 248 8.51 26.53 -11.73
CA GLU A 248 9.24 25.99 -12.89
C GLU A 248 9.60 24.50 -12.74
N ALA A 249 8.82 23.75 -11.97
CA ALA A 249 9.13 22.39 -11.57
C ALA A 249 8.66 21.38 -12.63
N GLN A 250 9.54 20.44 -13.02
CA GLN A 250 9.09 19.27 -13.76
C GLN A 250 8.35 18.33 -12.79
N VAL A 251 7.07 18.11 -13.01
CA VAL A 251 6.32 17.05 -12.31
C VAL A 251 6.67 15.70 -12.92
N ARG A 252 6.86 14.69 -12.06
CA ARG A 252 7.20 13.30 -12.41
C ARG A 252 6.30 12.35 -11.61
N GLY A 253 5.88 11.23 -12.20
CA GLY A 253 5.06 10.22 -11.54
C GLY A 253 5.85 8.98 -11.15
N LEU A 254 5.62 8.43 -9.96
CA LEU A 254 6.12 7.12 -9.55
C LEU A 254 4.98 6.27 -8.97
N VAL A 255 4.48 5.36 -9.79
CA VAL A 255 3.33 4.50 -9.47
C VAL A 255 3.86 3.17 -8.96
N ASP A 256 3.60 2.81 -7.71
CA ASP A 256 3.93 1.51 -7.15
C ASP A 256 2.68 0.66 -6.94
N SER A 257 2.63 -0.53 -7.54
CA SER A 257 1.58 -1.52 -7.31
C SER A 257 0.15 -0.97 -7.52
N GLY A 258 0.01 -0.02 -8.45
CA GLY A 258 -1.22 0.71 -8.77
C GLY A 258 -1.67 0.53 -10.22
N TRP A 259 -1.04 -0.39 -10.96
CA TRP A 259 -1.33 -0.73 -12.35
C TRP A 259 -2.10 -2.07 -12.39
N PHE A 260 -3.43 -1.96 -12.31
CA PHE A 260 -4.35 -3.09 -12.34
C PHE A 260 -4.88 -3.36 -13.76
N LEU A 261 -5.36 -4.58 -13.98
CA LEU A 261 -6.10 -5.03 -15.16
C LEU A 261 -7.57 -5.25 -14.83
N GLU A 262 -8.48 -5.09 -15.81
CA GLU A 262 -9.90 -5.41 -15.63
C GLU A 262 -10.11 -6.89 -15.24
N SER A 263 -11.17 -7.18 -14.47
CA SER A 263 -11.43 -8.56 -14.05
C SER A 263 -11.98 -9.39 -15.20
N LYS A 264 -11.58 -10.66 -15.27
CA LYS A 264 -12.12 -11.60 -16.26
C LYS A 264 -13.45 -12.24 -15.84
N GLN A 265 -13.90 -12.05 -14.60
CA GLN A 265 -15.10 -12.70 -14.09
C GLN A 265 -16.37 -11.96 -14.52
N GLN A 266 -16.97 -12.39 -15.63
CA GLN A 266 -18.32 -11.97 -15.99
C GLN A 266 -19.36 -12.49 -14.99
N ARG A 267 -19.75 -11.64 -14.02
CA ARG A 267 -20.72 -11.96 -12.96
C ARG A 267 -21.75 -10.84 -12.80
N SER A 268 -22.70 -11.04 -11.89
CA SER A 268 -24.01 -10.38 -11.83
C SER A 268 -23.98 -8.85 -12.01
N PRO A 269 -24.87 -8.25 -12.86
CA PRO A 269 -25.01 -6.80 -12.97
C PRO A 269 -25.55 -6.14 -11.68
N ASN A 270 -26.17 -6.94 -10.81
CA ASN A 270 -26.53 -6.56 -9.45
C ASN A 270 -25.53 -7.22 -8.50
N CYS A 271 -24.53 -6.48 -8.01
CA CYS A 271 -23.77 -6.89 -6.82
C CYS A 271 -24.71 -6.76 -5.61
N PRO A 272 -25.03 -7.84 -4.87
CA PRO A 272 -25.84 -7.75 -3.67
C PRO A 272 -25.05 -7.06 -2.56
N GLU A 273 -25.71 -6.21 -1.77
CA GLU A 273 -25.10 -5.45 -0.65
C GLU A 273 -24.43 -6.34 0.42
N THR A 274 -24.68 -7.65 0.38
CA THR A 274 -24.17 -8.67 1.31
C THR A 274 -23.03 -9.54 0.74
N VAL A 275 -22.56 -9.28 -0.49
CA VAL A 275 -21.50 -10.08 -1.15
C VAL A 275 -20.44 -9.16 -1.76
N SER A 276 -19.16 -9.53 -1.65
CA SER A 276 -18.05 -8.73 -2.20
C SER A 276 -18.22 -8.54 -3.72
N CYS A 277 -18.30 -7.28 -4.16
CA CYS A 277 -18.27 -6.96 -5.59
C CYS A 277 -16.89 -7.27 -6.19
N SER A 278 -16.81 -7.45 -7.51
CA SER A 278 -15.53 -7.35 -8.19
C SER A 278 -14.96 -5.94 -7.99
N PRO A 279 -13.64 -5.74 -7.89
CA PRO A 279 -13.11 -4.38 -7.83
C PRO A 279 -13.36 -3.51 -9.07
N GLU A 280 -13.65 -4.09 -10.23
CA GLU A 280 -14.16 -3.31 -11.37
C GLU A 280 -15.52 -2.68 -11.03
N ASP A 281 -16.42 -3.45 -10.43
CA ASP A 281 -17.72 -2.95 -9.97
C ASP A 281 -17.58 -2.05 -8.73
N ALA A 282 -16.62 -2.31 -7.85
CA ALA A 282 -16.27 -1.41 -6.75
C ALA A 282 -15.86 -0.02 -7.26
N ILE A 283 -15.10 0.08 -8.36
CA ILE A 283 -14.79 1.36 -8.99
C ILE A 283 -16.03 1.93 -9.71
N LYS A 284 -16.84 1.13 -10.43
CA LYS A 284 -18.08 1.62 -11.08
C LYS A 284 -19.08 2.22 -10.09
N ILE A 285 -19.27 1.59 -8.93
CA ILE A 285 -20.19 2.03 -7.87
C ILE A 285 -19.54 3.15 -7.06
N GLY A 286 -18.28 2.95 -6.64
CA GLY A 286 -17.49 3.91 -5.88
C GLY A 286 -17.37 5.26 -6.58
N LEU A 287 -17.06 5.30 -7.88
CA LEU A 287 -16.98 6.54 -8.67
C LEU A 287 -18.27 7.39 -8.58
N ARG A 288 -19.44 6.73 -8.47
CA ARG A 288 -20.74 7.40 -8.28
C ARG A 288 -20.94 7.86 -6.82
N LEU A 289 -20.60 7.01 -5.84
CA LEU A 289 -20.69 7.34 -4.41
C LEU A 289 -19.78 8.52 -4.03
N TRP A 290 -18.55 8.52 -4.52
CA TRP A 290 -17.53 9.51 -4.21
C TRP A 290 -17.77 10.85 -4.92
N ASN A 291 -18.57 10.86 -6.00
CA ASN A 291 -18.57 11.91 -7.02
C ASN A 291 -17.13 12.15 -7.55
N GLY A 292 -16.45 11.05 -7.90
CA GLY A 292 -15.03 11.05 -8.28
C GLY A 292 -14.79 11.64 -9.66
N VAL A 293 -13.62 12.25 -9.84
CA VAL A 293 -13.20 12.91 -11.08
C VAL A 293 -11.93 12.27 -11.64
N VAL A 294 -12.00 11.85 -12.90
CA VAL A 294 -10.86 11.27 -13.66
C VAL A 294 -10.21 12.32 -14.59
N PRO A 295 -8.98 12.12 -15.10
CA PRO A 295 -8.35 13.05 -16.04
C PRO A 295 -9.15 13.27 -17.32
N ASP A 296 -9.36 14.53 -17.71
CA ASP A 296 -10.28 14.88 -18.81
C ASP A 296 -9.93 14.26 -20.16
N ARG A 297 -8.64 14.16 -20.49
CA ARG A 297 -8.19 13.51 -21.73
C ARG A 297 -8.54 12.03 -21.79
N CYS A 298 -8.57 11.35 -20.64
CA CYS A 298 -9.02 9.96 -20.54
C CYS A 298 -10.55 9.85 -20.53
N ARG A 299 -11.24 10.77 -19.82
CA ARG A 299 -12.71 10.90 -19.85
C ARG A 299 -13.24 11.01 -21.28
N GLN A 300 -12.52 11.70 -22.16
CA GLN A 300 -12.84 11.89 -23.58
C GLN A 300 -12.62 10.64 -24.45
N LEU A 301 -11.92 9.60 -23.99
CA LEU A 301 -11.76 8.33 -24.72
C LEU A 301 -12.98 7.40 -24.59
N PHE A 302 -13.83 7.63 -23.59
CA PHE A 302 -14.87 6.68 -23.17
C PHE A 302 -16.27 7.30 -23.21
N LYS A 303 -17.30 6.44 -23.25
CA LYS A 303 -18.68 6.89 -23.24
C LYS A 303 -19.07 7.37 -21.83
N ARG A 304 -20.08 8.24 -21.75
CA ARG A 304 -20.65 8.65 -20.46
C ARG A 304 -21.15 7.42 -19.69
N GLY A 305 -20.71 7.24 -18.45
CA GLY A 305 -20.92 6.04 -17.63
C GLY A 305 -19.79 5.00 -17.71
N GLU A 306 -18.78 5.20 -18.57
CA GLU A 306 -17.59 4.35 -18.69
C GLU A 306 -16.31 5.00 -18.15
N GLU A 307 -16.40 6.14 -17.48
CA GLU A 307 -15.26 6.92 -16.95
C GLU A 307 -14.42 6.12 -15.93
N TRP A 308 -15.00 5.09 -15.31
CA TRP A 308 -14.33 4.12 -14.45
C TRP A 308 -13.13 3.43 -15.12
N LYS A 309 -13.12 3.31 -16.46
CA LYS A 309 -11.99 2.75 -17.21
C LYS A 309 -10.69 3.54 -16.99
N CYS A 310 -10.77 4.81 -16.64
CA CYS A 310 -9.60 5.66 -16.35
C CYS A 310 -8.90 5.33 -15.02
N PHE A 311 -9.42 4.42 -14.19
CA PHE A 311 -8.69 3.90 -13.02
C PHE A 311 -7.66 2.82 -13.40
N PHE A 312 -7.74 2.28 -14.63
CA PHE A 312 -6.85 1.23 -15.12
C PHE A 312 -5.66 1.82 -15.89
N GLY A 313 -4.44 1.41 -15.52
CA GLY A 313 -3.20 2.06 -15.97
C GLY A 313 -3.03 2.07 -17.49
N HIS A 314 -3.25 0.92 -18.14
CA HIS A 314 -3.17 0.73 -19.59
C HIS A 314 -4.28 1.46 -20.37
N ARG A 315 -5.35 1.91 -19.72
CA ARG A 315 -6.40 2.74 -20.31
C ARG A 315 -6.10 4.24 -20.23
N LEU A 316 -5.40 4.66 -19.17
CA LEU A 316 -5.13 6.06 -18.85
C LEU A 316 -3.76 6.55 -19.36
N TYR A 317 -2.72 5.72 -19.31
CA TYR A 317 -1.31 6.13 -19.46
C TYR A 317 -1.01 6.95 -20.72
N SER A 318 -1.58 6.57 -21.87
CA SER A 318 -1.38 7.23 -23.16
C SER A 318 -1.94 8.66 -23.24
N THR A 319 -2.71 9.11 -22.25
CA THR A 319 -3.28 10.46 -22.21
C THR A 319 -2.46 11.46 -21.38
N LEU A 320 -1.53 10.96 -20.57
CA LEU A 320 -0.70 11.75 -19.66
C LEU A 320 0.38 12.52 -20.44
N THR A 321 0.80 13.70 -19.94
CA THR A 321 1.93 14.47 -20.48
C THR A 321 3.13 14.49 -19.56
N SER A 322 2.88 14.37 -18.26
CA SER A 322 3.90 14.23 -17.24
C SER A 322 4.60 12.87 -17.37
N PRO A 323 5.94 12.78 -17.31
CA PRO A 323 6.63 11.50 -17.38
C PRO A 323 6.35 10.66 -16.13
N VAL A 324 5.91 9.41 -16.32
CA VAL A 324 5.60 8.45 -15.25
C VAL A 324 6.47 7.20 -15.36
N PHE A 325 6.99 6.76 -14.21
CA PHE A 325 7.65 5.47 -14.00
C PHE A 325 6.66 4.51 -13.29
N ILE A 326 6.49 3.30 -13.82
CA ILE A 326 5.63 2.26 -13.23
C ILE A 326 6.48 1.19 -12.52
N VAL A 327 6.16 0.91 -11.26
CA VAL A 327 6.70 -0.20 -10.46
C VAL A 327 5.55 -1.15 -10.20
N GLN A 328 5.61 -2.38 -10.72
CA GLN A 328 4.45 -3.29 -10.66
C GLN A 328 4.89 -4.74 -10.51
N TRP A 329 4.44 -5.41 -9.46
CA TRP A 329 4.59 -6.86 -9.34
C TRP A 329 3.77 -7.53 -10.44
N LEU A 330 4.38 -8.47 -11.18
CA LEU A 330 3.70 -9.22 -12.23
C LEU A 330 2.68 -10.24 -11.70
N PHE A 331 2.69 -10.49 -10.39
CA PHE A 331 1.72 -11.31 -9.67
C PHE A 331 1.31 -10.57 -8.39
N ASP A 332 0.78 -9.36 -8.56
CA ASP A 332 0.40 -8.51 -7.43
C ASP A 332 -0.71 -9.15 -6.58
N GLU A 333 -0.52 -9.19 -5.26
CA GLU A 333 -1.49 -9.84 -4.35
C GLU A 333 -2.87 -9.19 -4.39
N GLU A 334 -2.98 -7.87 -4.58
CA GLU A 334 -4.29 -7.22 -4.64
C GLU A 334 -4.96 -7.49 -5.99
N GLN A 335 -4.21 -7.55 -7.10
CA GLN A 335 -4.72 -8.02 -8.42
C GLN A 335 -5.22 -9.48 -8.36
N LEU A 336 -4.66 -10.30 -7.49
CA LEU A 336 -5.16 -11.67 -7.25
C LEU A 336 -6.41 -11.67 -6.37
N ARG A 337 -6.47 -10.82 -5.32
CA ARG A 337 -7.68 -10.65 -4.50
C ARG A 337 -8.85 -10.02 -5.28
N VAL A 338 -8.57 -9.18 -6.29
CA VAL A 338 -9.54 -8.68 -7.30
C VAL A 338 -10.29 -9.82 -7.97
N GLU A 339 -9.62 -10.95 -8.20
CA GLU A 339 -10.18 -12.16 -8.81
C GLU A 339 -10.60 -13.22 -7.78
N ASN A 340 -10.78 -12.82 -6.51
CA ASN A 340 -11.13 -13.71 -5.39
C ASN A 340 -10.08 -14.83 -5.15
N ILE A 341 -8.81 -14.60 -5.48
CA ILE A 341 -7.69 -15.53 -5.24
C ILE A 341 -6.97 -15.13 -3.95
N TYR A 342 -7.22 -15.87 -2.86
CA TYR A 342 -6.62 -15.63 -1.55
C TYR A 342 -5.41 -16.54 -1.32
N ILE A 343 -4.22 -16.06 -1.69
CA ILE A 343 -2.98 -16.80 -1.53
C ILE A 343 -2.72 -17.18 -0.06
N GLY A 344 -2.51 -18.47 0.18
CA GLY A 344 -2.29 -19.06 1.51
C GLY A 344 -3.54 -19.05 2.42
N GLY A 345 -4.76 -19.06 1.85
CA GLY A 345 -6.00 -19.05 2.64
C GLY A 345 -7.13 -19.99 2.21
N GLN A 346 -7.15 -20.46 0.95
CA GLN A 346 -8.21 -21.33 0.41
C GLN A 346 -7.64 -22.32 -0.62
N SER A 347 -8.37 -23.41 -0.88
CA SER A 347 -8.07 -24.32 -2.00
C SER A 347 -8.35 -23.64 -3.34
N MET A 348 -7.38 -23.67 -4.25
CA MET A 348 -7.43 -22.99 -5.54
C MET A 348 -8.20 -23.80 -6.59
N SER A 349 -9.08 -23.14 -7.35
CA SER A 349 -9.74 -23.77 -8.50
C SER A 349 -8.82 -23.84 -9.72
N GLU A 350 -9.15 -24.71 -10.68
CA GLU A 350 -8.38 -24.81 -11.92
C GLU A 350 -8.47 -23.52 -12.76
N GLU A 351 -9.60 -22.83 -12.75
CA GLU A 351 -9.77 -21.50 -13.36
C GLU A 351 -8.84 -20.46 -12.72
N GLN A 352 -8.70 -20.46 -11.39
CA GLN A 352 -7.81 -19.57 -10.67
C GLN A 352 -6.34 -19.88 -10.95
N TRP A 353 -5.97 -21.16 -11.08
CA TRP A 353 -4.62 -21.55 -11.48
C TRP A 353 -4.29 -21.15 -12.92
N GLN A 354 -5.23 -21.32 -13.85
CA GLN A 354 -5.10 -20.82 -15.22
C GLN A 354 -5.02 -19.28 -15.26
N TYR A 355 -5.75 -18.57 -14.38
CA TYR A 355 -5.62 -17.12 -14.26
C TYR A 355 -4.21 -16.70 -13.83
N ILE A 356 -3.66 -17.29 -12.75
CA ILE A 356 -2.31 -16.96 -12.27
C ILE A 356 -1.27 -17.12 -13.39
N GLN A 357 -1.29 -18.24 -14.11
CA GLN A 357 -0.35 -18.50 -15.22
C GLN A 357 -0.42 -17.43 -16.33
N ASN A 358 -1.62 -16.94 -16.65
CA ASN A 358 -1.80 -15.93 -17.70
C ASN A 358 -1.53 -14.49 -17.21
N LEU A 359 -1.77 -14.18 -15.93
CA LEU A 359 -1.62 -12.84 -15.36
C LEU A 359 -0.23 -12.23 -15.62
N GLY A 360 0.83 -13.01 -15.41
CA GLY A 360 2.21 -12.56 -15.61
C GLY A 360 2.54 -12.22 -17.07
N LEU A 361 1.85 -12.82 -18.05
CA LEU A 361 1.96 -12.47 -19.46
C LEU A 361 1.14 -11.21 -19.80
N GLU A 362 -0.06 -11.09 -19.23
CA GLU A 362 -0.98 -9.99 -19.51
C GLU A 362 -0.51 -8.67 -18.90
N LEU A 363 0.03 -8.69 -17.67
CA LEU A 363 0.67 -7.50 -17.09
C LEU A 363 1.89 -7.07 -17.93
N LYS A 364 2.76 -7.99 -18.37
CA LYS A 364 3.87 -7.66 -19.30
C LYS A 364 3.38 -7.04 -20.60
N ASN A 365 2.33 -7.60 -21.21
CA ASN A 365 1.75 -7.07 -22.45
C ASN A 365 1.19 -5.65 -22.23
N SER A 366 0.51 -5.39 -21.11
CA SER A 366 -0.02 -4.06 -20.78
C SER A 366 1.08 -3.02 -20.53
N LEU A 367 2.23 -3.44 -20.00
CA LEU A 367 3.38 -2.60 -19.67
C LEU A 367 4.36 -2.41 -20.84
N ARG A 368 4.15 -3.08 -21.97
CA ARG A 368 5.09 -3.12 -23.11
C ARG A 368 5.46 -1.74 -23.65
N ASP A 369 4.46 -0.87 -23.83
CA ASP A 369 4.62 0.46 -24.44
C ASP A 369 4.81 1.57 -23.40
N VAL A 370 4.97 1.21 -22.12
CA VAL A 370 5.24 2.15 -21.02
C VAL A 370 6.73 2.53 -21.04
N THR A 371 7.03 3.82 -21.08
CA THR A 371 8.39 4.33 -21.32
C THR A 371 9.38 4.00 -20.19
N ALA A 372 8.91 3.90 -18.94
CA ALA A 372 9.74 3.56 -17.80
C ALA A 372 9.00 2.61 -16.86
N VAL A 373 9.59 1.44 -16.61
CA VAL A 373 8.99 0.31 -15.89
C VAL A 373 10.02 -0.43 -15.05
N PHE A 374 9.61 -0.92 -13.88
CA PHE A 374 10.27 -1.96 -13.12
C PHE A 374 9.23 -3.02 -12.72
N ALA A 375 9.21 -4.15 -13.41
CA ALA A 375 8.22 -5.21 -13.23
C ALA A 375 8.85 -6.59 -12.98
N PRO A 376 9.19 -6.89 -11.72
CA PRO A 376 9.74 -8.20 -11.31
C PRO A 376 8.65 -9.29 -11.21
N SER A 377 9.07 -10.53 -11.49
CA SER A 377 8.23 -11.73 -11.56
C SER A 377 7.98 -12.37 -10.20
N CYS A 378 7.51 -11.57 -9.24
CA CYS A 378 7.29 -11.99 -7.86
C CYS A 378 5.82 -11.90 -7.45
N LEU A 379 5.45 -12.73 -6.47
CA LEU A 379 4.22 -12.56 -5.72
C LEU A 379 4.49 -11.62 -4.53
N SER A 380 3.92 -10.42 -4.55
CA SER A 380 3.93 -9.48 -3.41
C SER A 380 2.94 -8.34 -3.65
N HIS A 381 2.88 -7.37 -2.74
CA HIS A 381 2.25 -6.07 -2.97
C HIS A 381 3.10 -4.94 -2.35
N THR A 382 3.12 -3.77 -3.01
CA THR A 382 3.97 -2.59 -2.73
C THR A 382 5.47 -2.85 -2.80
N LEU A 383 6.28 -1.82 -3.04
CA LEU A 383 7.73 -1.92 -3.12
C LEU A 383 8.42 -0.67 -2.55
N ILE A 384 8.04 0.55 -2.98
CA ILE A 384 8.92 1.72 -2.85
C ILE A 384 9.09 2.23 -1.41
N THR A 385 8.22 1.87 -0.47
CA THR A 385 8.35 2.22 0.96
C THR A 385 8.92 1.10 1.82
N LYS A 386 9.27 -0.06 1.26
CA LYS A 386 9.92 -1.16 2.00
C LYS A 386 11.38 -0.78 2.28
N SER A 387 11.89 -1.01 3.49
CA SER A 387 13.28 -0.68 3.82
C SER A 387 14.31 -1.49 3.02
N ASN A 388 13.94 -2.70 2.59
CA ASN A 388 14.73 -3.54 1.68
C ASN A 388 14.43 -3.30 0.19
N TRP A 389 13.79 -2.19 -0.20
CA TRP A 389 13.46 -1.89 -1.61
C TRP A 389 14.68 -1.85 -2.56
N THR A 390 15.86 -1.64 -1.99
CA THR A 390 17.18 -1.70 -2.66
C THR A 390 17.56 -3.10 -3.15
N ASN A 391 17.02 -4.16 -2.54
CA ASN A 391 17.40 -5.56 -2.81
C ASN A 391 16.77 -6.12 -4.09
N PHE A 392 15.57 -5.65 -4.46
CA PHE A 392 14.84 -6.16 -5.61
C PHE A 392 15.52 -5.71 -6.91
N GLN A 393 15.76 -6.66 -7.83
CA GLN A 393 16.43 -6.41 -9.10
C GLN A 393 15.68 -7.05 -10.26
N VAL A 394 15.71 -6.41 -11.43
CA VAL A 394 15.30 -6.99 -12.71
C VAL A 394 16.51 -6.92 -13.64
N ARG A 395 16.93 -8.06 -14.20
CA ARG A 395 18.12 -8.17 -15.08
C ARG A 395 19.38 -7.52 -14.48
N GLY A 396 19.66 -7.79 -13.20
CA GLY A 396 20.82 -7.26 -12.48
C GLY A 396 20.79 -5.75 -12.18
N THR A 397 19.67 -5.06 -12.40
CA THR A 397 19.49 -3.65 -12.07
C THR A 397 18.47 -3.51 -10.94
N SER A 398 18.82 -2.84 -9.84
CA SER A 398 17.88 -2.56 -8.74
C SER A 398 16.95 -1.38 -9.04
N LEU A 399 15.79 -1.32 -8.37
CA LEU A 399 14.84 -0.23 -8.58
C LEU A 399 15.43 1.18 -8.33
N PRO A 400 16.18 1.45 -7.24
CA PRO A 400 16.81 2.76 -7.06
C PRO A 400 17.73 3.13 -8.22
N ARG A 401 18.50 2.16 -8.76
CA ARG A 401 19.39 2.36 -9.91
C ARG A 401 18.59 2.64 -11.19
N ALA A 402 17.45 1.99 -11.40
CA ALA A 402 16.55 2.24 -12.53
C ALA A 402 15.93 3.64 -12.47
N LEU A 403 15.48 4.08 -11.28
CA LEU A 403 14.98 5.45 -11.05
C LEU A 403 16.07 6.49 -11.32
N GLN A 404 17.31 6.24 -10.87
CA GLN A 404 18.46 7.11 -11.18
C GLN A 404 18.72 7.23 -12.69
N CYS A 405 18.55 6.14 -13.44
CA CYS A 405 18.71 6.14 -14.88
C CYS A 405 17.60 6.92 -15.59
N TRP A 406 16.36 6.79 -15.13
CA TRP A 406 15.22 7.57 -15.62
C TRP A 406 15.38 9.07 -15.32
N ASP A 407 15.74 9.43 -14.09
CA ASP A 407 16.02 10.82 -13.68
C ASP A 407 17.09 11.45 -14.57
N ARG A 408 18.21 10.74 -14.80
CA ARG A 408 19.31 11.17 -15.69
C ARG A 408 18.90 11.25 -17.16
N SER A 409 17.98 10.39 -17.61
CA SER A 409 17.44 10.42 -18.97
C SER A 409 16.60 11.69 -19.19
N LEU A 410 15.69 11.99 -18.25
CA LEU A 410 14.88 13.21 -18.28
C LEU A 410 15.73 14.49 -18.20
N GLU A 411 16.80 14.48 -17.41
CA GLU A 411 17.77 15.59 -17.37
C GLU A 411 18.58 15.73 -18.65
N ALA A 412 19.00 14.62 -19.28
CA ALA A 412 19.68 14.66 -20.57
C ALA A 412 18.77 15.27 -21.65
N ILE A 413 17.53 14.77 -21.76
CA ILE A 413 16.52 15.24 -22.73
C ILE A 413 16.24 16.74 -22.52
N ARG A 414 15.96 17.19 -21.29
CA ARG A 414 15.70 18.62 -20.99
C ARG A 414 16.88 19.53 -21.36
N ASN A 415 18.10 19.00 -21.34
CA ASN A 415 19.33 19.73 -21.65
C ASN A 415 19.79 19.53 -23.12
N ASN A 416 18.95 18.95 -24.00
CA ASN A 416 19.27 18.58 -25.38
C ASN A 416 20.53 17.69 -25.52
N ARG A 417 20.71 16.73 -24.60
CA ARG A 417 21.81 15.75 -24.59
C ARG A 417 21.29 14.34 -24.80
N THR A 418 22.14 13.47 -25.33
CA THR A 418 21.85 12.03 -25.46
C THR A 418 21.80 11.35 -24.07
N PRO A 419 20.79 10.50 -23.80
CA PRO A 419 20.76 9.67 -22.59
C PRO A 419 21.97 8.72 -22.48
N ALA A 420 22.36 8.40 -21.24
CA ALA A 420 23.53 7.58 -20.98
C ALA A 420 23.33 6.10 -21.35
N LYS A 421 24.23 5.54 -22.16
CA LYS A 421 24.31 4.08 -22.41
C LYS A 421 24.58 3.33 -21.09
N GLY A 422 24.11 2.08 -20.99
CA GLY A 422 24.27 1.27 -19.78
C GLY A 422 23.43 1.74 -18.59
N CYS A 423 22.30 2.41 -18.85
CA CYS A 423 21.41 2.94 -17.82
C CYS A 423 19.93 2.57 -18.12
N PRO A 424 19.52 1.30 -17.91
CA PRO A 424 18.17 0.85 -18.23
C PRO A 424 17.14 1.34 -17.21
N PHE A 425 15.94 1.67 -17.69
CA PHE A 425 14.78 2.05 -16.88
C PHE A 425 13.44 1.51 -17.43
N HIS A 426 13.47 0.67 -18.46
CA HIS A 426 12.36 -0.19 -18.87
C HIS A 426 12.81 -1.63 -18.62
N LEU A 427 12.32 -2.22 -17.54
CA LEU A 427 12.82 -3.46 -16.94
C LEU A 427 11.64 -4.38 -16.61
N LEU A 428 11.29 -5.25 -17.56
CA LEU A 428 10.34 -6.35 -17.37
C LEU A 428 11.11 -7.66 -17.19
N ASP A 429 10.71 -8.50 -16.24
CA ASP A 429 11.26 -9.86 -16.15
C ASP A 429 10.81 -10.76 -17.32
N THR A 430 11.65 -11.70 -17.70
CA THR A 430 11.41 -12.62 -18.83
C THR A 430 10.69 -13.89 -18.42
N CYS A 431 11.04 -14.50 -17.28
CA CYS A 431 10.44 -15.75 -16.79
C CYS A 431 8.93 -15.60 -16.51
N GLN A 432 8.16 -16.69 -16.69
CA GLN A 432 6.69 -16.64 -16.79
C GLN A 432 5.94 -17.03 -15.51
N TRP A 433 6.64 -17.50 -14.48
CA TRP A 433 6.03 -17.97 -13.23
C TRP A 433 6.08 -16.90 -12.13
N PRO A 434 5.19 -16.93 -11.13
CA PRO A 434 5.41 -16.17 -9.90
C PRO A 434 6.68 -16.68 -9.20
N GLN A 435 7.37 -15.78 -8.49
CA GLN A 435 8.54 -16.11 -7.65
C GLN A 435 9.74 -16.72 -8.43
N CYS A 436 9.82 -16.55 -9.76
CA CYS A 436 10.95 -17.03 -10.57
C CYS A 436 12.17 -16.09 -10.60
N ASN A 437 12.07 -14.90 -9.99
CA ASN A 437 13.19 -13.97 -9.85
C ASN A 437 13.89 -14.21 -8.50
N PRO A 438 15.22 -14.43 -8.46
CA PRO A 438 15.94 -14.80 -7.23
C PRO A 438 16.04 -13.67 -6.19
N THR A 439 15.60 -12.45 -6.52
CA THR A 439 15.53 -11.32 -5.57
C THR A 439 14.13 -11.10 -4.98
N CYS A 440 13.15 -11.95 -5.30
CA CYS A 440 11.80 -11.83 -4.79
C CYS A 440 11.73 -11.85 -3.25
N PRO A 441 10.72 -11.20 -2.65
CA PRO A 441 10.48 -11.33 -1.21
C PRO A 441 10.03 -12.77 -0.90
N ALA A 442 10.57 -13.35 0.18
CA ALA A 442 10.19 -14.67 0.65
C ALA A 442 8.68 -14.76 0.87
N LEU A 443 8.08 -15.88 0.47
CA LEU A 443 6.71 -16.22 0.83
C LEU A 443 6.71 -16.64 2.31
N VAL A 444 5.71 -16.21 3.07
CA VAL A 444 5.62 -16.49 4.51
C VAL A 444 4.25 -17.09 4.82
N ASP A 445 4.23 -18.19 5.57
CA ASP A 445 2.99 -18.74 6.11
C ASP A 445 2.37 -17.78 7.14
N LYS A 446 1.11 -17.43 6.93
CA LYS A 446 0.43 -16.42 7.76
C LYS A 446 0.20 -16.90 9.20
N THR A 447 0.17 -18.21 9.42
CA THR A 447 -0.09 -18.85 10.72
C THR A 447 1.20 -19.14 11.49
N THR A 448 2.20 -19.73 10.84
CA THR A 448 3.47 -20.16 11.50
C THR A 448 4.57 -19.11 11.40
N GLN A 449 4.43 -18.10 10.53
CA GLN A 449 5.46 -17.11 10.20
C GLN A 449 6.77 -17.73 9.67
N GLN A 450 6.71 -18.95 9.14
CA GLN A 450 7.84 -19.62 8.48
C GLN A 450 7.90 -19.24 7.00
N GLU A 451 9.12 -19.18 6.46
CA GLU A 451 9.32 -19.02 5.02
C GLU A 451 8.88 -20.29 4.26
N LEU A 452 8.21 -20.10 3.12
CA LEU A 452 7.74 -21.15 2.23
C LEU A 452 8.39 -21.01 0.85
N THR A 453 8.66 -22.14 0.22
CA THR A 453 8.82 -22.18 -1.24
C THR A 453 7.48 -21.97 -1.94
N LEU A 454 7.51 -21.52 -3.20
CA LEU A 454 6.30 -21.45 -4.04
C LEU A 454 5.59 -22.81 -4.11
N LEU A 455 6.35 -23.90 -4.22
CA LEU A 455 5.80 -25.26 -4.28
C LEU A 455 5.02 -25.62 -3.01
N GLN A 456 5.59 -25.36 -1.83
CA GLN A 456 4.90 -25.59 -0.56
C GLN A 456 3.62 -24.74 -0.43
N MET A 457 3.67 -23.48 -0.86
CA MET A 457 2.49 -22.61 -0.86
C MET A 457 1.39 -23.09 -1.83
N LEU A 458 1.74 -23.55 -3.03
CA LEU A 458 0.77 -24.08 -4.00
C LEU A 458 0.16 -25.41 -3.54
N VAL A 459 0.96 -26.31 -2.95
CA VAL A 459 0.48 -27.57 -2.35
C VAL A 459 -0.44 -27.30 -1.16
N ALA A 460 -0.12 -26.32 -0.30
CA ALA A 460 -1.00 -25.89 0.79
C ALA A 460 -2.32 -25.28 0.27
N MET A 461 -2.34 -24.76 -0.96
CA MET A 461 -3.55 -24.32 -1.67
C MET A 461 -4.22 -25.44 -2.49
N GLY A 462 -3.83 -26.71 -2.29
CA GLY A 462 -4.48 -27.87 -2.90
C GLY A 462 -4.11 -28.13 -4.37
N LEU A 463 -3.02 -27.54 -4.88
CA LEU A 463 -2.53 -27.84 -6.22
C LEU A 463 -1.85 -29.22 -6.25
N ASP A 464 -2.34 -30.09 -7.13
CA ASP A 464 -1.80 -31.43 -7.38
C ASP A 464 -0.41 -31.37 -8.02
N LEU A 465 0.56 -32.04 -7.40
CA LEU A 465 1.97 -32.09 -7.82
C LEU A 465 2.16 -32.72 -9.21
N GLN A 466 1.32 -33.69 -9.60
CA GLN A 466 1.43 -34.29 -10.93
C GLN A 466 1.12 -33.27 -12.04
N ARG A 467 0.28 -32.25 -11.74
CA ARG A 467 -0.04 -31.15 -12.66
C ARG A 467 1.07 -30.12 -12.81
N LEU A 468 2.09 -30.15 -11.96
CA LEU A 468 3.32 -29.36 -12.11
C LEU A 468 4.39 -30.10 -12.93
N GLY A 469 4.12 -31.32 -13.40
CA GLY A 469 5.10 -32.16 -14.11
C GLY A 469 6.16 -32.78 -13.17
N LEU A 470 5.85 -32.91 -11.88
CA LEU A 470 6.73 -33.51 -10.87
C LEU A 470 6.21 -34.90 -10.49
N ASP A 471 7.01 -35.94 -10.75
CA ASP A 471 6.67 -37.33 -10.41
C ASP A 471 6.91 -37.59 -8.90
N PRO A 472 5.90 -38.05 -8.12
CA PRO A 472 6.05 -38.37 -6.70
C PRO A 472 7.03 -39.49 -6.35
N GLN A 473 7.45 -40.32 -7.31
CA GLN A 473 8.38 -41.45 -7.09
C GLN A 473 9.68 -41.34 -7.89
N GLY A 474 9.81 -40.31 -8.74
CA GLY A 474 10.75 -40.32 -9.86
C GLY A 474 11.59 -39.07 -10.07
N ASP A 475 11.97 -38.31 -9.04
CA ASP A 475 13.17 -37.45 -9.14
C ASP A 475 13.66 -36.85 -7.81
N ALA A 476 14.77 -37.37 -7.28
CA ALA A 476 15.61 -36.63 -6.32
C ALA A 476 16.55 -35.63 -7.04
N ASP A 477 16.90 -35.90 -8.30
CA ASP A 477 17.93 -35.16 -9.05
C ASP A 477 17.35 -34.01 -9.90
N SER A 478 16.16 -34.14 -10.49
CA SER A 478 15.50 -33.00 -11.16
C SER A 478 15.17 -31.85 -10.19
N LEU A 479 14.88 -32.15 -8.92
CA LEU A 479 14.78 -31.15 -7.84
C LEU A 479 16.06 -30.31 -7.69
N VAL A 480 17.25 -30.90 -7.93
CA VAL A 480 18.52 -30.16 -7.98
C VAL A 480 18.65 -29.38 -9.28
N SER A 481 18.11 -29.88 -10.40
CA SER A 481 18.17 -29.19 -11.71
C SER A 481 17.39 -27.87 -11.74
N MET A 482 16.17 -27.84 -11.18
CA MET A 482 15.35 -26.63 -11.11
C MET A 482 15.93 -25.57 -10.17
N VAL A 483 16.69 -25.99 -9.15
CA VAL A 483 17.41 -25.09 -8.23
C VAL A 483 18.70 -24.51 -8.84
N ARG A 484 19.25 -25.13 -9.90
CA ARG A 484 20.61 -24.84 -10.38
C ARG A 484 20.69 -24.11 -11.73
N ASN A 485 19.62 -24.06 -12.53
CA ASN A 485 19.60 -23.37 -13.83
C ASN A 485 19.00 -21.94 -13.77
N GLY A 486 19.22 -21.23 -12.66
CA GLY A 486 18.99 -19.78 -12.55
C GLY A 486 20.25 -18.98 -12.87
N GLY A 487 20.67 -18.97 -14.14
CA GLY A 487 21.84 -18.26 -14.66
C GLY A 487 21.50 -17.00 -15.46
#